data_AF-A0AAV2CQN6-F1
#
_entry.id   AF-A0AAV2CQN6-F1
#
_cell.length_a   1.000
_cell.length_b   1.000
_cell.length_c   1.000
_cell.angle_alpha   90.00
_cell.angle_beta   90.00
_cell.angle_gamma   90.00
#
_symmetry.space_group_name_H-M   'P 1'
#
loop_
_entity.id
_entity.type
_entity.pdbx_description
1 polymer ?
#
loop_
_entity_poly.entity_id
_entity_poly.type
_entity_poly.pdbx_seq_one_letter_code
_entity_poly.pdbx_strand_id
1 'polypeptide(L)'
;MYISTCTNGQKWFREKHILKVLVSNPHYEVTGGSVIFKGENLLDMEPEDRSIAGLFMSFQSPIEIPGVSNIGFLNMAYNAGRRKLGLPELGPIEDSIT
;
A
#
# COMPACT_ATOMS: atom_id res chain seq x y z
N MET A 1 4.33 6.33 13.06
CA MET A 1 3.15 6.76 12.29
C MET A 1 2.12 7.24 13.29
N TYR A 2 1.78 8.52 13.28
CA TYR A 2 0.77 9.10 14.17
C TYR A 2 -0.50 9.30 13.35
N ILE A 3 -1.60 8.66 13.78
CA ILE A 3 -2.87 8.66 13.06
C ILE A 3 -3.90 9.34 13.95
N SER A 4 -4.31 10.55 13.58
CA SER A 4 -5.37 11.29 14.26
C SER A 4 -6.46 11.57 13.25
N THR A 5 -7.44 10.65 13.13
CA THR A 5 -8.61 10.82 12.27
C THR A 5 -9.89 10.74 13.10
N CYS A 6 -10.83 11.63 12.81
CA CYS A 6 -12.12 11.71 13.49
C CYS A 6 -13.20 11.71 12.42
N THR A 7 -14.04 10.67 12.40
CA THR A 7 -15.16 10.57 11.46
C THR A 7 -16.44 10.22 12.24
N ASN A 8 -17.50 11.02 12.01
CA ASN A 8 -18.88 10.89 12.53
C ASN A 8 -19.05 10.25 13.93
N GLY A 9 -18.43 10.84 14.95
CA GLY A 9 -18.78 10.58 16.36
C GLY A 9 -18.49 9.17 16.89
N GLN A 10 -17.86 8.31 16.11
CA GLN A 10 -17.48 6.96 16.52
C GLN A 10 -15.98 6.96 16.84
N LYS A 11 -15.66 6.85 18.13
CA LYS A 11 -14.27 6.61 18.58
C LYS A 11 -13.88 5.20 18.12
N TRP A 12 -13.06 5.12 17.07
CA TRP A 12 -12.69 3.88 16.39
C TRP A 12 -11.90 2.93 17.30
N PHE A 13 -12.60 2.02 17.99
CA PHE A 13 -12.01 0.98 18.84
C PHE A 13 -11.59 -0.28 18.03
N ARG A 14 -11.57 -0.23 16.69
CA ARG A 14 -11.20 -1.37 15.82
C ARG A 14 -10.12 -1.00 14.82
N GLU A 15 -8.91 -1.51 15.08
CA GLU A 15 -7.68 -1.36 14.29
C GLU A 15 -7.84 -1.64 12.78
N LYS A 16 -8.76 -2.55 12.42
CA LYS A 16 -8.98 -2.97 11.02
C LYS A 16 -9.55 -1.87 10.10
N HIS A 17 -10.31 -0.90 10.65
CA HIS A 17 -10.89 0.17 9.82
C HIS A 17 -9.85 1.18 9.37
N ILE A 18 -8.84 1.44 10.21
CA ILE A 18 -7.74 2.35 9.91
C ILE A 18 -6.94 1.82 8.72
N LEU A 19 -6.63 0.53 8.71
CA LEU A 19 -5.90 -0.10 7.60
C LEU A 19 -6.63 0.03 6.26
N LYS A 20 -7.96 -0.12 6.25
CA LYS A 20 -8.77 0.02 5.03
C LYS A 20 -8.80 1.45 4.48
N VAL A 21 -8.80 2.45 5.36
CA VAL A 21 -8.72 3.87 4.99
C VAL A 21 -7.35 4.19 4.39
N LEU A 22 -6.27 3.69 4.99
CA LEU A 22 -4.91 3.92 4.52
C LEU A 22 -4.66 3.39 3.11
N VAL A 23 -5.24 2.23 2.78
CA VAL A 23 -5.18 1.59 1.45
C VAL A 23 -6.18 2.20 0.46
N SER A 24 -6.83 3.33 0.81
CA SER A 24 -7.77 4.04 -0.06
C SER A 24 -8.91 3.16 -0.58
N ASN A 25 -9.51 2.39 0.32
CA ASN A 25 -10.65 1.56 -0.03
C ASN A 25 -11.86 2.46 -0.43
N PRO A 26 -12.48 2.26 -1.61
CA PRO A 26 -13.55 3.13 -2.12
C PRO A 26 -14.82 3.13 -1.25
N HIS A 27 -14.97 2.20 -0.31
CA HIS A 27 -16.08 2.18 0.65
C HIS A 27 -15.87 3.08 1.88
N TYR A 28 -14.70 3.71 2.04
CA TYR A 28 -14.40 4.52 3.21
C TYR A 28 -14.00 5.94 2.79
N GLU A 29 -14.78 6.91 3.25
CA GLU A 29 -14.50 8.33 3.07
C GLU A 29 -13.90 8.91 4.35
N VAL A 30 -12.80 9.65 4.22
CA VAL A 30 -12.17 10.34 5.36
C VAL A 30 -12.82 11.70 5.51
N THR A 31 -13.64 11.87 6.53
CA THR A 31 -14.32 13.16 6.79
C THR A 31 -13.51 14.14 7.63
N GLY A 32 -12.36 13.71 8.19
CA GLY A 32 -11.47 14.59 8.93
C GLY A 32 -10.26 13.91 9.57
N GLY A 33 -9.17 14.66 9.68
CA GLY A 33 -7.92 14.27 10.31
C GLY A 33 -6.72 14.23 9.35
N SER A 34 -5.57 13.81 9.88
CA SER A 34 -4.32 13.71 9.12
C SER A 34 -3.59 12.42 9.45
N VAL A 35 -2.95 11.83 8.45
CA VAL A 35 -2.09 10.66 8.61
C VAL A 35 -0.68 11.06 8.22
N ILE A 36 0.17 11.32 9.21
CA ILE A 36 1.55 11.74 8.93
C ILE A 36 2.48 10.52 8.91
N PHE A 37 3.15 10.34 7.77
CA PHE A 37 4.18 9.35 7.58
C PHE A 37 5.41 10.00 6.93
N LYS A 38 6.58 9.85 7.55
CA LYS A 38 7.84 10.47 7.10
C LYS A 38 7.76 12.00 6.88
N GLY A 39 6.87 12.68 7.59
CA GLY A 39 6.68 14.14 7.48
C GLY A 39 5.66 14.57 6.42
N GLU A 40 5.09 13.63 5.66
CA GLU A 40 4.08 13.89 4.63
C GLU A 40 2.71 13.36 5.05
N ASN A 41 1.65 14.03 4.61
CA ASN A 41 0.28 13.59 4.85
C ASN A 41 -0.13 12.56 3.80
N LEU A 42 -0.31 11.30 4.22
CA LEU A 42 -0.69 10.21 3.32
C LEU A 42 -2.08 10.39 2.71
N LEU A 43 -2.99 11.11 3.37
CA LEU A 43 -4.36 11.31 2.88
C LEU A 43 -4.40 12.15 1.60
N ASP A 44 -3.42 13.03 1.41
CA ASP A 44 -3.35 13.95 0.26
C ASP A 44 -2.63 13.30 -0.95
N MET A 45 -2.10 12.09 -0.78
CA MET A 45 -1.37 11.35 -1.82
C MET A 45 -2.29 10.35 -2.52
N GLU A 46 -2.03 10.09 -3.80
CA GLU A 46 -2.67 8.98 -4.53
C GLU A 46 -2.23 7.61 -3.95
N PRO A 47 -3.05 6.55 -4.07
CA PRO A 47 -2.73 5.24 -3.51
C PRO A 47 -1.39 4.67 -3.98
N GLU A 48 -1.00 4.91 -5.24
CA GLU A 48 0.31 4.46 -5.74
C GLU A 48 1.47 5.21 -5.09
N ASP A 49 1.32 6.52 -4.87
CA ASP A 49 2.32 7.34 -4.18
C ASP A 49 2.49 6.91 -2.72
N ARG A 50 1.40 6.58 -2.03
CA ARG A 50 1.45 6.02 -0.67
C ARG A 50 2.25 4.71 -0.62
N SER A 51 2.01 3.83 -1.58
CA SER A 51 2.72 2.55 -1.70
C SER A 51 4.23 2.77 -1.86
N ILE A 52 4.61 3.72 -2.73
CA ILE A 52 6.01 4.06 -3.01
C ILE A 52 6.68 4.78 -1.84
N ALA A 53 5.95 5.60 -1.08
CA ALA A 53 6.44 6.20 0.16
C ALA A 53 6.86 5.12 1.20
N GLY A 54 6.38 3.88 1.03
CA GLY A 54 6.73 2.70 1.82
C GLY A 54 5.57 2.17 2.65
N LEU A 55 4.33 2.58 2.35
CA LEU A 55 3.14 2.01 2.96
C LEU A 55 2.78 0.70 2.26
N PHE A 56 2.97 -0.43 2.94
CA PHE A 56 2.57 -1.74 2.43
C PHE A 56 1.55 -2.39 3.37
N MET A 57 0.53 -3.04 2.79
CA MET A 57 -0.44 -3.83 3.53
C MET A 57 -0.37 -5.28 3.04
N SER A 58 -0.06 -6.21 3.96
CA SER A 58 -0.18 -7.64 3.70
C SER A 58 -1.60 -8.13 3.99
N PHE A 59 -2.10 -9.00 3.12
CA PHE A 59 -3.34 -9.74 3.38
C PHE A 59 -2.98 -11.04 4.09
N GLN A 60 -3.69 -11.37 5.17
CA GLN A 60 -3.48 -12.63 5.91
C GLN A 60 -3.92 -13.87 5.12
N SER A 61 -4.66 -13.69 4.03
CA SER A 61 -5.09 -14.76 3.12
C SER A 61 -5.25 -14.19 1.71
N PRO A 62 -4.14 -14.03 0.96
CA PRO A 62 -4.22 -13.60 -0.42
C PRO A 62 -4.92 -14.67 -1.26
N ILE A 63 -5.73 -14.25 -2.22
CA ILE A 63 -6.35 -15.15 -3.19
C ILE A 63 -5.28 -15.49 -4.23
N GLU A 64 -5.09 -16.77 -4.51
CA GLU A 64 -4.19 -17.20 -5.58
C GLU A 64 -4.79 -16.84 -6.95
N ILE A 65 -4.01 -16.13 -7.77
CA ILE A 65 -4.41 -15.80 -9.14
C ILE A 65 -3.82 -16.87 -10.06
N PRO A 66 -4.64 -17.72 -10.70
CA PRO A 66 -4.14 -18.76 -11.59
C PRO A 66 -3.38 -18.12 -12.77
N GLY A 67 -2.18 -18.63 -13.06
CA GLY A 67 -1.32 -18.14 -14.16
C GLY A 67 -0.38 -16.99 -13.79
N VAL A 68 -0.40 -16.50 -12.54
CA VAL A 68 0.56 -15.50 -12.06
C VAL A 68 1.54 -16.15 -11.10
N SER A 69 2.81 -16.23 -11.50
CA SER A 69 3.89 -16.65 -10.59
C SER A 69 4.12 -15.58 -9.52
N ASN A 70 4.27 -16.00 -8.25
CA ASN A 70 4.60 -15.11 -7.14
C ASN A 70 5.87 -14.28 -7.42
N ILE A 71 6.89 -14.91 -8.01
CA ILE A 71 8.17 -14.26 -8.30
C ILE A 71 8.01 -13.23 -9.43
N GLY A 72 7.24 -13.58 -10.47
CA GLY A 72 6.89 -12.63 -11.53
C GLY A 72 6.10 -11.43 -11.01
N PHE A 73 5.14 -11.67 -10.11
CA PHE A 73 4.35 -10.63 -9.47
C PHE A 73 5.22 -9.69 -8.63
N LEU A 74 6.09 -10.24 -7.78
CA LEU A 74 7.00 -9.46 -6.95
C LEU A 74 8.00 -8.65 -7.81
N ASN A 75 8.50 -9.23 -8.90
CA ASN A 75 9.36 -8.51 -9.85
C ASN A 75 8.65 -7.33 -10.51
N MET A 76 7.42 -7.54 -10.96
CA MET A 76 6.61 -6.45 -11.54
C MET A 76 6.33 -5.34 -10.52
N ALA A 77 5.95 -5.70 -9.29
CA ALA A 77 5.69 -4.74 -8.22
C ALA A 77 6.96 -3.95 -7.86
N TYR A 78 8.11 -4.62 -7.79
CA TYR A 78 9.39 -3.98 -7.52
C TYR A 78 9.81 -3.02 -8.64
N ASN A 79 9.69 -3.45 -9.90
CA ASN A 79 10.00 -2.62 -11.06
C ASN A 79 9.08 -1.41 -11.18
N ALA A 80 7.80 -1.52 -10.80
CA ALA A 80 6.89 -0.38 -10.74
C ALA A 80 7.40 0.72 -9.79
N GLY A 81 7.92 0.34 -8.61
CA GLY A 81 8.56 1.28 -7.70
C GLY A 81 9.83 1.90 -8.29
N ARG A 82 10.67 1.10 -8.96
CA ARG A 82 11.90 1.58 -9.61
C ARG A 82 11.64 2.59 -10.72
N ARG A 83 10.63 2.35 -11.57
CA ARG A 83 10.21 3.29 -12.63
C ARG A 83 9.89 4.66 -12.06
N LYS A 84 9.14 4.70 -10.95
CA LYS A 84 8.75 5.96 -10.32
C LYS A 84 9.92 6.70 -9.67
N LEU A 85 10.95 5.96 -9.25
CA LEU A 85 12.21 6.51 -8.75
C LEU A 85 13.24 6.84 -9.86
N GLY A 86 12.91 6.61 -11.13
CA GLY A 86 13.83 6.81 -12.26
C GLY A 86 15.01 5.83 -12.31
N LEU A 87 14.89 4.69 -11.62
CA LEU A 87 15.93 3.65 -11.58
C LEU A 87 15.75 2.65 -12.74
N PRO A 88 16.85 2.07 -13.27
CA PRO A 88 16.76 1.06 -14.32
C PRO A 88 16.00 -0.16 -13.83
N GLU A 89 15.09 -0.71 -14.64
CA GLU A 89 14.35 -1.93 -14.31
C GLU A 89 15.29 -3.12 -14.16
N LEU A 90 14.94 -4.03 -13.24
CA LEU A 90 15.63 -5.31 -13.15
C LEU A 90 14.98 -6.30 -14.13
N GLY A 91 15.82 -7.11 -14.77
CA GLY A 91 15.34 -8.26 -15.55
C GLY A 91 14.62 -9.29 -14.68
N PRO A 92 13.98 -10.29 -15.30
CA PRO A 92 13.38 -11.40 -14.57
C PRO A 92 14.42 -12.01 -13.62
N ILE A 93 14.06 -12.21 -12.35
CA ILE A 93 14.88 -13.03 -11.45
C ILE A 93 14.86 -14.44 -12.03
N GLU A 94 16.01 -14.90 -12.53
CA GLU A 94 16.21 -16.29 -12.89
C GLU A 94 16.26 -17.10 -11.60
N ASP A 95 15.33 -18.05 -11.44
CA ASP A 95 15.37 -19.01 -10.34
C ASP A 95 16.55 -19.96 -10.58
N SER A 96 17.74 -19.61 -10.10
CA SER A 96 18.92 -20.48 -10.18
C SER A 96 18.85 -21.70 -9.24
N ILE A 97 17.63 -22.16 -8.94
CA ILE A 97 17.35 -23.35 -8.13
C ILE A 97 16.44 -24.25 -8.97
N THR A 98 17.02 -24.84 -10.02
CA THR A 98 16.56 -26.12 -10.56
C THR A 98 17.77 -27.04 -10.66
#